data_AF-A0A6I6MJ07-F1
#
_entry.id   AF-A0A6I6MJ07-F1
#
_cell.length_a   1.000
_cell.length_b   1.000
_cell.length_c   1.000
_cell.angle_alpha   90.00
_cell.angle_beta   90.00
_cell.angle_gamma   90.00
#
_symmetry.space_group_name_H-M   'P 1'
#
loop_
_entity.id
_entity.type
_entity.pdbx_description
1 polymer ?
#
loop_
_entity_poly.entity_id
_entity_poly.type
_entity_poly.pdbx_seq_one_letter_code
_entity_poly.pdbx_strand_id
1 'polypeptide(L)'
;MPAKSKAQQKAAGAALSAKRGETKRSELIGASRQMYDSMSEKQLDEFASTKRKGKPDYTPDSPIPAKKAKRKRAAKKAAATRAKNAKKKKAAPKKAAKKKAAKKRR
;
A
#
# COMPACT_ATOMS: atom_id res chain seq x y z
N MET A 1 21.90 -14.00 12.64
CA MET A 1 20.99 -14.55 11.58
C MET A 1 20.68 -13.47 10.53
N PRO A 2 20.72 -13.71 9.21
CA PRO A 2 20.55 -12.65 8.21
C PRO A 2 19.09 -12.27 7.92
N ALA A 3 18.82 -10.98 7.66
CA ALA A 3 17.49 -10.50 7.28
C ALA A 3 17.01 -11.09 5.93
N LYS A 4 15.76 -11.57 5.86
CA LYS A 4 15.21 -12.27 4.68
C LYS A 4 14.67 -11.33 3.58
N SER A 5 14.43 -10.06 3.90
CA SER A 5 13.89 -9.08 2.94
C SER A 5 14.44 -7.67 3.17
N LYS A 6 14.40 -6.83 2.13
CA LYS A 6 14.81 -5.42 2.21
C LYS A 6 13.94 -4.61 3.18
N ALA A 7 12.64 -4.89 3.24
CA ALA A 7 11.74 -4.23 4.19
C ALA A 7 12.12 -4.58 5.64
N GLN A 8 12.43 -5.84 5.93
CA GLN A 8 12.84 -6.26 7.26
C GLN A 8 14.17 -5.62 7.68
N GLN A 9 15.14 -5.52 6.77
CA GLN A 9 16.41 -4.86 7.05
C GLN A 9 16.22 -3.37 7.39
N LYS A 10 15.37 -2.65 6.63
CA LYS A 10 15.03 -1.25 6.94
C LYS A 10 14.33 -1.11 8.29
N ALA A 11 13.40 -2.02 8.59
CA ALA A 11 12.68 -2.04 9.85
C ALA A 11 13.63 -2.28 11.03
N ALA A 12 14.61 -3.19 10.87
CA ALA A 12 15.66 -3.44 11.85
C ALA A 12 16.53 -2.19 12.08
N GLY A 13 16.92 -1.49 11.02
CA GLY A 13 17.68 -0.23 11.14
C GLY A 13 16.91 0.86 11.90
N ALA A 14 15.63 1.06 11.58
CA ALA A 14 14.80 2.02 12.30
C ALA A 14 14.62 1.63 13.78
N ALA A 15 14.41 0.33 14.06
CA ALA A 15 14.32 -0.17 15.42
C ALA A 15 15.65 0.00 16.20
N LEU A 16 16.78 -0.18 15.53
CA LEU A 16 18.11 0.00 16.11
C LEU A 16 18.35 1.47 16.52
N SER A 17 18.06 2.43 15.62
CA SER A 17 18.13 3.85 15.96
C SER A 17 17.22 4.20 17.14
N ALA A 18 16.05 3.57 17.26
CA ALA A 18 15.18 3.78 18.41
C ALA A 18 15.73 3.15 19.70
N LYS A 19 16.40 1.99 19.64
CA LYS A 19 17.11 1.39 20.79
C LYS A 19 18.24 2.29 21.27
N ARG A 20 18.96 2.93 20.34
CA ARG A 20 20.06 3.88 20.62
C ARG A 20 19.58 5.27 21.07
N GLY A 21 18.26 5.53 21.04
CA GLY A 21 17.68 6.80 21.47
C GLY A 21 17.69 7.91 20.42
N GLU A 22 18.12 7.63 19.17
CA GLU A 22 18.12 8.60 18.07
C GLU A 22 16.71 8.88 17.53
N THR A 23 15.80 7.90 17.66
CA THR A 23 14.40 8.01 17.19
C THR A 23 13.44 7.59 18.29
N LYS A 24 12.24 8.19 18.32
CA LYS A 24 11.26 7.87 19.36
C LYS A 24 10.57 6.54 19.03
N ARG A 25 10.33 5.69 20.04
CA ARG A 25 9.56 4.44 19.89
C ARG A 25 8.18 4.68 19.27
N SER A 26 7.54 5.82 19.56
CA SER A 26 6.24 6.22 19.02
C SER A 26 6.25 6.49 17.51
N GLU A 27 7.41 6.81 16.93
CA GLU A 27 7.57 7.06 15.49
C GLU A 27 7.78 5.76 14.70
N LEU A 28 8.01 4.64 15.39
CA LEU A 28 8.14 3.33 14.76
C LEU A 28 6.77 2.80 14.30
N ILE A 29 6.73 2.31 13.06
CA ILE A 29 5.50 1.85 12.41
C ILE A 29 5.61 0.37 12.02
N GLY A 30 4.61 -0.42 12.41
CA GLY A 30 4.46 -1.80 11.99
C GLY A 30 5.61 -2.69 12.47
N ALA A 31 6.37 -3.25 11.53
CA ALA A 31 7.43 -4.23 11.83
C ALA A 31 8.58 -3.63 12.66
N SER A 32 8.97 -2.37 12.47
CA SER A 32 10.06 -1.77 13.24
C SER A 32 9.71 -1.67 14.73
N ARG A 33 8.45 -1.37 15.06
CA ARG A 33 7.96 -1.33 16.44
C ARG A 33 7.99 -2.72 17.09
N GLN A 34 7.51 -3.73 16.38
CA GLN A 34 7.58 -5.12 16.85
C GLN A 34 9.02 -5.60 17.04
N MET A 35 9.92 -5.25 16.12
CA MET A 35 11.34 -5.61 16.22
C MET A 35 12.04 -4.88 17.40
N TYR A 36 11.69 -3.63 17.68
CA TYR A 36 12.19 -2.91 18.85
C TYR A 36 11.78 -3.58 20.18
N ASP A 37 10.54 -4.07 20.24
CA ASP A 37 9.97 -4.68 21.45
C ASP A 37 10.51 -6.11 21.69
N SER A 38 10.67 -6.91 20.62
CA SER A 38 11.01 -8.33 20.72
C SER A 38 12.49 -8.67 20.51
N MET A 39 13.32 -7.74 20.02
CA MET A 39 14.73 -8.03 19.70
C MET A 39 15.70 -7.14 20.50
N SER A 40 16.91 -7.67 20.73
CA SER A 40 17.99 -6.92 21.35
C SER A 40 18.73 -6.05 20.33
N GLU A 41 19.46 -5.04 20.82
CA GLU A 41 20.23 -4.13 19.96
C GLU A 41 21.19 -4.87 19.03
N LYS A 42 21.93 -5.86 19.55
CA LYS A 42 22.87 -6.69 18.77
C LYS A 42 22.16 -7.45 17.65
N GLN A 43 20.98 -8.01 17.92
CA GLN A 43 20.22 -8.70 16.89
C GLN A 43 19.71 -7.72 15.83
N LEU A 44 19.26 -6.52 16.22
CA LEU A 44 18.84 -5.51 15.25
C LEU A 44 20.00 -5.04 14.36
N ASP A 45 21.20 -4.90 14.93
CA ASP A 45 22.42 -4.55 14.21
C ASP A 45 22.79 -5.62 13.17
N GLU A 46 22.80 -6.90 13.55
CA GLU A 46 23.05 -8.00 12.59
C GLU A 46 22.07 -7.95 11.41
N PHE A 47 20.78 -7.71 11.68
CA PHE A 47 19.76 -7.65 10.63
C PHE A 47 19.95 -6.41 9.74
N ALA A 48 20.28 -5.27 10.33
CA ALA A 48 20.51 -3.99 9.64
C ALA A 48 21.79 -4.01 8.78
N SER A 49 22.85 -4.69 9.24
CA SER A 49 24.17 -4.75 8.62
C SER A 49 24.27 -5.72 7.43
N THR A 50 23.21 -6.50 7.15
CA THR A 50 23.23 -7.44 6.01
C THR A 50 23.23 -6.74 4.63
N LYS A 51 23.71 -7.41 3.58
CA LYS A 51 23.68 -6.83 2.21
C LYS A 51 22.23 -6.68 1.69
N ARG A 52 21.88 -5.49 1.16
CA ARG A 52 20.56 -5.20 0.55
C ARG A 52 20.39 -5.75 -0.87
N LYS A 53 21.50 -5.93 -1.60
CA LYS A 53 21.50 -6.35 -3.01
C LYS A 53 21.05 -7.81 -3.12
N GLY A 54 20.19 -8.12 -4.08
CA GLY A 54 19.68 -9.48 -4.33
C GLY A 54 18.51 -9.93 -3.45
N LYS A 55 18.13 -9.17 -2.40
CA LYS A 55 17.00 -9.53 -1.53
C LYS A 55 15.65 -9.09 -2.13
N PRO A 56 14.58 -9.87 -1.94
CA PRO A 56 13.23 -9.44 -2.27
C PRO A 56 12.80 -8.27 -1.37
N ASP A 57 11.86 -7.45 -1.85
CA ASP A 57 11.34 -6.33 -1.06
C ASP A 57 10.58 -6.79 0.18
N TYR A 58 9.80 -7.88 0.03
CA TYR A 58 9.01 -8.50 1.09
C TYR A 58 9.28 -10.01 1.12
N THR A 59 9.12 -10.63 2.28
CA THR A 59 9.10 -12.10 2.36
C THR A 59 7.87 -12.65 1.63
N PRO A 60 7.95 -13.85 1.03
CA PRO A 60 6.81 -14.48 0.35
C PRO A 60 5.63 -14.72 1.28
N ASP A 61 5.90 -14.94 2.57
CA ASP A 61 4.90 -15.11 3.63
C ASP A 61 4.23 -13.80 4.08
N SER A 62 4.79 -12.64 3.71
CA SER A 62 4.25 -11.36 4.17
C SER A 62 2.86 -11.13 3.55
N PRO A 63 1.85 -10.70 4.33
CA PRO A 63 0.52 -10.36 3.78
C PRO A 63 0.51 -9.01 3.03
N ILE A 64 1.59 -8.23 3.11
CA ILE A 64 1.68 -6.87 2.53
C ILE A 64 1.53 -6.87 1.00
N PRO A 65 2.20 -7.75 0.22
CA PRO A 65 2.06 -7.83 -1.23
C PRO A 65 0.62 -8.17 -1.66
N ALA A 66 -0.02 -9.11 -0.97
CA ALA A 66 -1.41 -9.50 -1.24
C ALA A 66 -2.39 -8.34 -0.96
N LYS A 67 -2.23 -7.63 0.15
CA LYS A 67 -3.03 -6.43 0.46
C LYS A 67 -2.82 -5.33 -0.57
N LYS A 68 -1.58 -5.09 -1.01
CA LYS A 68 -1.26 -4.09 -2.05
C LYS A 68 -1.89 -4.45 -3.40
N ALA A 69 -1.84 -5.73 -3.78
CA ALA A 69 -2.48 -6.24 -4.99
C ALA A 69 -4.01 -6.09 -4.93
N LYS A 70 -4.64 -6.44 -3.79
CA LYS A 70 -6.09 -6.28 -3.59
C LYS A 70 -6.52 -4.81 -3.71
N ARG A 71 -5.78 -3.88 -3.09
CA ARG A 71 -6.04 -2.42 -3.21
C ARG A 71 -5.90 -1.94 -4.65
N LYS A 72 -4.88 -2.39 -5.38
CA LYS A 72 -4.69 -2.06 -6.80
C LYS A 72 -5.85 -2.56 -7.67
N ARG A 73 -6.30 -3.79 -7.45
CA ARG A 73 -7.47 -4.37 -8.16
C ARG A 73 -8.76 -3.60 -7.84
N ALA A 74 -8.98 -3.25 -6.57
CA ALA A 74 -10.13 -2.46 -6.14
C ALA A 74 -10.13 -1.05 -6.78
N ALA A 75 -8.99 -0.37 -6.79
CA ALA A 75 -8.83 0.94 -7.44
C ALA A 75 -9.10 0.86 -8.95
N LYS A 76 -8.58 -0.17 -9.64
CA LYS A 76 -8.84 -0.41 -11.07
C LYS A 76 -10.34 -0.64 -11.33
N LYS A 77 -11.00 -1.43 -10.48
CA LYS A 77 -12.45 -1.68 -10.58
C LYS A 77 -13.26 -0.39 -10.38
N ALA A 78 -12.91 0.42 -9.38
CA ALA A 78 -13.56 1.71 -9.12
C ALA A 78 -13.35 2.72 -10.25
N ALA A 79 -12.16 2.75 -10.87
CA ALA A 79 -11.90 3.58 -12.04
C ALA A 79 -12.76 3.15 -13.24
N ALA A 80 -12.86 1.84 -13.49
CA ALA A 80 -13.67 1.29 -14.57
C ALA A 80 -15.18 1.56 -14.38
N THR A 81 -15.70 1.47 -13.15
CA THR A 81 -17.11 1.80 -12.86
C THR A 81 -17.38 3.29 -13.03
N ARG A 82 -16.48 4.17 -12.56
CA ARG A 82 -16.57 5.62 -12.77
C ARG A 82 -16.58 5.98 -14.26
N ALA A 83 -15.70 5.37 -15.06
CA ALA A 83 -15.66 5.60 -16.51
C ALA A 83 -16.97 5.15 -17.22
N LYS A 84 -17.52 3.99 -16.86
CA LYS A 84 -18.80 3.50 -17.39
C LYS A 84 -19.96 4.44 -17.05
N ASN A 85 -20.05 4.90 -15.80
CA ASN A 85 -21.10 5.84 -15.38
C ASN A 85 -20.97 7.21 -16.07
N ALA A 86 -19.76 7.71 -16.28
CA ALA A 86 -19.53 8.94 -17.04
C ALA A 86 -19.99 8.83 -18.50
N LYS A 87 -19.72 7.70 -19.16
CA LYS A 87 -20.19 7.42 -20.53
C LYS A 87 -21.72 7.32 -20.62
N LYS A 88 -22.37 6.70 -19.61
CA LYS A 88 -23.84 6.63 -19.51
C LYS A 88 -24.49 8.01 -19.32
N LYS A 89 -23.90 8.89 -18.48
CA LYS A 89 -24.37 10.28 -18.30
C LYS A 89 -24.24 11.11 -19.58
N LYS A 90 -23.16 10.97 -20.34
CA LYS A 90 -22.95 11.69 -21.62
C LYS A 90 -23.88 11.23 -22.76
N ALA A 91 -24.38 10.00 -22.72
CA ALA A 91 -25.31 9.46 -23.72
C ALA A 91 -26.80 9.79 -23.43
N ALA A 92 -27.13 10.27 -22.23
CA ALA A 92 -28.50 10.52 -21.80
C ALA A 92 -29.20 11.79 -22.37
N PRO A 93 -28.54 12.90 -22.75
CA PRO A 93 -29.29 14.12 -23.09
C PRO A 93 -29.98 14.07 -24.46
N LYS A 94 -29.67 13.09 -25.33
CA LYS A 94 -30.28 12.99 -26.66
C LYS A 94 -31.68 12.33 -26.68
N LYS A 95 -32.07 11.56 -25.66
CA LYS A 95 -33.42 10.93 -25.61
C LYS A 95 -34.49 11.81 -24.93
N ALA A 96 -34.10 12.68 -24.00
CA ALA A 96 -35.04 13.58 -23.32
C ALA A 96 -35.49 14.76 -24.21
N ALA A 97 -34.61 15.27 -25.09
CA ALA A 97 -34.94 16.34 -26.02
C ALA A 97 -35.95 15.91 -27.12
N LYS A 98 -35.86 14.67 -27.62
CA LYS A 98 -36.76 14.15 -28.66
C LYS A 98 -38.20 13.93 -28.16
N LYS A 99 -38.40 13.57 -26.88
CA LYS A 99 -39.74 13.39 -26.29
C LYS A 99 -40.45 14.72 -26.00
N LYS A 100 -39.73 15.79 -25.62
CA LYS A 100 -40.35 17.11 -25.42
C LYS A 100 -40.73 17.81 -26.73
N ALA A 101 -39.99 17.59 -27.82
CA ALA A 101 -40.32 18.15 -29.13
C ALA A 101 -41.57 17.50 -29.77
N ALA A 102 -41.82 16.21 -29.52
CA ALA A 102 -43.01 15.52 -30.06
C ALA A 102 -44.32 15.89 -29.34
N LYS A 103 -44.26 16.31 -28.07
CA LYS A 103 -45.45 16.71 -27.30
C LYS A 103 -45.90 18.16 -27.59
N LYS A 104 -45.05 18.98 -28.22
CA LYS A 104 -45.36 20.39 -28.56
C LYS A 104 -45.92 20.56 -29.97
N ARG A 105 -46.13 19.46 -30.71
CA ARG A 105 -46.69 19.43 -32.08
C ARG A 105 -48.04 18.71 -32.15
N ARG A 106 -48.66 18.45 -31.00
CA ARG A 106 -50.06 18.03 -30.82
C ARG A 106 -50.74 19.13 -30.03
#